data_AF-A0A1E5GAB3-F1
#
_entry.id   AF-A0A1E5GAB3-F1
#
_cell.length_a   1.000
_cell.length_b   1.000
_cell.length_c   1.000
_cell.angle_alpha   90.00
_cell.angle_beta   90.00
_cell.angle_gamma   90.00
#
_symmetry.space_group_name_H-M   'P 1'
#
loop_
_entity.id
_entity.type
_entity.pdbx_description
1 polymer ?
#
loop_
_entity_poly.entity_id
_entity_poly.type
_entity_poly.pdbx_seq_one_letter_code
_entity_poly.pdbx_strand_id
1 'polypeptide(L)'
;MELINYDILSIQKTKFKNCNIEEEFFSSLKKDYPTFENWFISKQDEPVYVHKDECGNIQGFLYLKEEIETENYSQMVSPLLPKKRLKIGTFKISENGYYMGERFFKVIFENAIKNNLLEIYVTIFSHHKLLIDYFKKFGFKQITTLTKTGELVFVRDLEVYEDNDYQGYPILDKSEKNNYILPIRPEYHTRLLPDAILKTEDNSAYTSNNKAGNALKKVYFGKNLWSHHPRCGDIIFFYRTKDPNNTSPAHYQSVITSIGVVSRYGMTNQLNNTELNRLLNKCVLEKQVIQDIKSSYSTYRFVEFVYFGKLDSRAINLAYMRSLGVQAPRGLDLVSNSFADIVIEESGFSEGIIIE
;
A
#
# COMPACT_ATOMS: atom_id res chain seq x y z
N MET A 1 2.98 -19.43 -10.06
CA MET A 1 2.77 -18.44 -8.99
C MET A 1 1.43 -18.64 -8.30
N GLU A 2 1.44 -18.70 -6.98
CA GLU A 2 0.23 -18.70 -6.15
C GLU A 2 -0.15 -17.26 -5.79
N LEU A 3 -1.19 -16.73 -6.45
CA LEU A 3 -1.67 -15.36 -6.22
C LEU A 3 -2.43 -15.23 -4.90
N ILE A 4 -2.12 -14.19 -4.12
CA ILE A 4 -2.78 -13.81 -2.86
C ILE A 4 -4.28 -13.56 -3.12
N ASN A 5 -5.14 -14.04 -2.22
CA ASN A 5 -6.54 -13.66 -2.23
C ASN A 5 -6.75 -12.51 -1.23
N TYR A 6 -7.38 -11.42 -1.69
CA TYR A 6 -7.69 -10.27 -0.85
C TYR A 6 -9.19 -10.28 -0.57
N ASP A 7 -9.56 -10.61 0.67
CA ASP A 7 -10.96 -10.69 1.11
C ASP A 7 -11.47 -9.36 1.70
N ILE A 8 -10.58 -8.41 1.92
CA ILE A 8 -10.87 -7.10 2.51
C ILE A 8 -10.62 -6.04 1.44
N LEU A 9 -11.63 -5.19 1.20
CA LEU A 9 -11.64 -4.02 0.31
C LEU A 9 -11.87 -4.30 -1.19
N SER A 10 -11.54 -3.31 -2.01
CA SER A 10 -12.12 -3.05 -3.33
C SER A 10 -11.54 -3.84 -4.50
N ILE A 11 -10.42 -4.54 -4.31
CA ILE A 11 -9.76 -5.36 -5.33
C ILE A 11 -10.08 -6.84 -5.08
N GLN A 12 -10.63 -7.49 -6.09
CA GLN A 12 -11.05 -8.89 -6.03
C GLN A 12 -10.29 -9.74 -7.04
N LYS A 13 -9.92 -10.95 -6.62
CA LYS A 13 -9.36 -11.96 -7.52
C LYS A 13 -10.49 -12.66 -8.27
N THR A 14 -10.36 -12.74 -9.58
CA THR A 14 -11.30 -13.46 -10.47
C THR A 14 -10.53 -14.10 -11.62
N LYS A 15 -11.20 -14.47 -12.71
CA LYS A 15 -10.62 -14.99 -13.95
C LYS A 15 -10.98 -14.10 -15.13
N PHE A 16 -10.17 -14.12 -16.18
CA PHE A 16 -10.46 -13.41 -17.44
C PHE A 16 -11.87 -13.69 -17.96
N LYS A 17 -12.30 -14.96 -17.97
CA LYS A 17 -13.65 -15.34 -18.46
C LYS A 17 -14.83 -14.75 -17.69
N ASN A 18 -14.59 -14.26 -16.48
CA ASN A 18 -15.61 -13.64 -15.63
C ASN A 18 -15.65 -12.10 -15.81
N CYS A 19 -14.80 -11.55 -16.69
CA CYS A 19 -14.73 -10.13 -17.01
C CYS A 19 -15.32 -9.91 -18.39
N ASN A 20 -16.24 -8.95 -18.53
CA ASN A 20 -16.86 -8.67 -19.82
C ASN A 20 -15.94 -7.80 -20.65
N ILE A 21 -15.29 -8.39 -21.66
CA ILE A 21 -14.37 -7.70 -22.56
C ILE A 21 -15.06 -6.62 -23.43
N GLU A 22 -16.39 -6.68 -23.56
CA GLU A 22 -17.18 -5.67 -24.28
C GLU A 22 -17.46 -4.40 -23.44
N GLU A 23 -17.05 -4.36 -22.17
CA GLU A 23 -17.11 -3.13 -21.37
C GLU A 23 -16.23 -2.03 -21.99
N GLU A 24 -16.73 -0.78 -21.99
CA GLU A 24 -16.01 0.39 -22.52
C GLU A 24 -14.61 0.56 -21.90
N PHE A 25 -14.44 0.10 -20.66
CA PHE A 25 -13.16 0.01 -19.98
C PHE A 25 -12.06 -0.61 -20.85
N PHE A 26 -12.35 -1.64 -21.66
CA PHE A 26 -11.35 -2.31 -22.50
C PHE A 26 -11.14 -1.67 -23.88
N SER A 27 -11.99 -0.73 -24.31
CA SER A 27 -11.93 -0.15 -25.66
C SER A 27 -10.57 0.45 -26.02
N SER A 28 -9.94 1.15 -25.07
CA SER A 28 -8.59 1.70 -25.28
C SER A 28 -7.50 0.61 -25.42
N LEU A 29 -7.63 -0.52 -24.72
CA LEU A 29 -6.70 -1.66 -24.87
C LEU A 29 -6.90 -2.35 -26.22
N LYS A 30 -8.14 -2.52 -26.67
CA LYS A 30 -8.46 -3.05 -28.01
C LYS A 30 -7.87 -2.16 -29.12
N LYS A 31 -7.89 -0.84 -28.93
CA LYS A 31 -7.31 0.13 -29.87
C LYS A 31 -5.78 0.06 -29.91
N ASP A 32 -5.13 -0.02 -28.75
CA ASP A 32 -3.67 -0.07 -28.64
C ASP A 32 -3.09 -1.42 -29.11
N TYR A 33 -3.87 -2.51 -28.95
CA TYR A 33 -3.45 -3.87 -29.30
C TYR A 33 -4.52 -4.55 -30.18
N PRO A 34 -4.37 -4.56 -31.51
CA PRO A 34 -5.38 -5.13 -32.43
C PRO A 34 -5.73 -6.60 -32.16
N THR A 35 -4.83 -7.37 -31.55
CA THR A 35 -5.04 -8.78 -31.18
C THR A 35 -5.49 -8.97 -29.73
N PHE A 36 -5.84 -7.90 -29.01
CA PHE A 36 -6.16 -7.95 -27.58
C PHE A 36 -7.32 -8.91 -27.27
N GLU A 37 -8.37 -8.93 -28.09
CA GLU A 37 -9.53 -9.77 -27.85
C GLU A 37 -9.18 -11.27 -27.89
N ASN A 38 -8.47 -11.69 -28.94
CA ASN A 38 -8.00 -13.06 -29.08
C ASN A 38 -7.03 -13.43 -27.94
N TRP A 39 -6.14 -12.51 -27.55
CA TRP A 39 -5.24 -12.71 -26.42
C TRP A 39 -6.01 -12.87 -25.10
N PHE A 40 -7.00 -12.02 -24.83
CA PHE A 40 -7.84 -12.06 -23.64
C PHE A 40 -8.60 -13.38 -23.51
N ILE A 41 -9.18 -13.86 -24.62
CA ILE A 41 -9.87 -15.16 -24.69
C ILE A 41 -8.88 -16.31 -24.45
N SER A 42 -7.67 -16.24 -25.01
CA SER A 42 -6.63 -17.24 -24.76
C SER A 42 -6.23 -17.35 -23.28
N LYS A 43 -6.52 -16.30 -22.49
CA LYS A 43 -6.24 -16.20 -21.05
C LYS A 43 -7.44 -16.50 -20.16
N GLN A 44 -8.55 -17.01 -20.71
CA GLN A 44 -9.84 -17.20 -20.01
C GLN A 44 -9.77 -17.80 -18.60
N ASP A 45 -8.89 -18.76 -18.35
CA ASP A 45 -8.78 -19.45 -17.05
C ASP A 45 -7.75 -18.86 -16.10
N GLU A 46 -6.96 -17.91 -16.57
CA GLU A 46 -5.90 -17.26 -15.82
C GLU A 46 -6.49 -16.29 -14.78
N PRO A 47 -5.88 -16.19 -13.59
CA PRO A 47 -6.37 -15.32 -12.55
C PRO A 47 -6.00 -13.85 -12.85
N VAL A 48 -6.92 -12.95 -12.49
CA VAL A 48 -6.76 -11.50 -12.60
C VAL A 48 -7.29 -10.81 -11.36
N TYR A 49 -6.76 -9.63 -11.07
CA TYR A 49 -7.33 -8.73 -10.08
C TYR A 49 -8.17 -7.66 -10.75
N VAL A 50 -9.39 -7.47 -10.26
CA VAL A 50 -10.30 -6.44 -10.75
C VAL A 50 -10.76 -5.56 -9.60
N HIS A 51 -10.95 -4.28 -9.90
CA HIS A 51 -11.68 -3.36 -9.04
C HIS A 51 -12.99 -3.01 -9.74
N LYS A 52 -14.11 -3.12 -9.03
CA LYS A 52 -15.43 -2.76 -9.52
C LYS A 52 -16.02 -1.61 -8.71
N ASP A 53 -16.74 -0.71 -9.38
CA ASP A 53 -17.54 0.32 -8.70
C ASP A 53 -18.81 -0.26 -8.06
N GLU A 54 -19.59 0.59 -7.38
CA GLU A 54 -20.85 0.22 -6.72
C GLU A 54 -21.91 -0.32 -7.70
N CYS A 55 -21.82 0.05 -8.97
CA CYS A 55 -22.69 -0.44 -10.04
C CYS A 55 -22.18 -1.77 -10.66
N GLY A 56 -21.02 -2.25 -10.25
CA GLY A 56 -20.40 -3.48 -10.74
C GLY A 56 -19.53 -3.32 -11.99
N ASN A 57 -19.31 -2.11 -12.48
CA ASN A 57 -18.48 -1.87 -13.67
C ASN A 57 -17.00 -1.94 -13.31
N ILE A 58 -16.16 -2.45 -14.22
CA ILE A 58 -14.72 -2.54 -14.00
C ILE A 58 -14.09 -1.14 -14.04
N GLN A 59 -13.41 -0.77 -12.96
CA GLN A 59 -12.65 0.48 -12.81
C GLN A 59 -11.13 0.24 -12.76
N GLY A 60 -10.71 -1.02 -12.57
CA GLY A 60 -9.29 -1.39 -12.59
C GLY A 60 -9.09 -2.86 -12.91
N PHE A 61 -7.99 -3.16 -13.60
CA PHE A 61 -7.66 -4.50 -14.09
C PHE A 61 -6.14 -4.70 -14.01
N LEU A 62 -5.73 -5.79 -13.37
CA LEU A 62 -4.33 -6.19 -13.23
C LEU A 62 -4.19 -7.69 -13.52
N TYR A 63 -3.38 -8.00 -14.52
CA TYR A 63 -2.90 -9.35 -14.81
C TYR A 63 -1.41 -9.46 -14.49
N LEU A 64 -1.07 -10.46 -13.68
CA LEU A 64 0.29 -10.77 -13.27
C LEU A 64 0.70 -12.14 -13.81
N LYS A 65 1.92 -12.24 -14.33
CA LYS A 65 2.52 -13.48 -14.82
C LYS A 65 3.90 -13.66 -14.19
N GLU A 66 4.18 -14.87 -13.73
CA GLU A 66 5.54 -15.28 -13.37
C GLU A 66 6.30 -15.65 -14.65
N GLU A 67 7.50 -15.11 -14.80
CA GLU A 67 8.43 -15.50 -15.86
C GLU A 67 9.70 -16.10 -15.24
N ILE A 68 10.19 -17.17 -15.87
CA ILE A 68 11.37 -17.91 -15.42
C ILE A 68 12.58 -17.57 -16.29
N GLU A 69 13.74 -18.10 -15.92
CA GLU A 69 15.03 -17.81 -16.54
C GLU A 69 15.09 -18.17 -18.04
N THR A 70 14.21 -19.04 -18.52
CA THR A 70 14.13 -19.43 -19.95
C THR A 70 13.26 -18.50 -20.80
N GLU A 71 12.68 -17.43 -20.22
CA GLU A 71 11.86 -16.49 -20.97
C GLU A 71 12.70 -15.74 -22.01
N ASN A 72 12.14 -15.52 -23.20
CA ASN A 72 12.82 -14.85 -24.30
C ASN A 72 12.55 -13.33 -24.28
N TYR A 73 13.62 -12.56 -24.15
CA TYR A 73 13.61 -11.09 -24.17
C TYR A 73 14.21 -10.47 -25.45
N SER A 74 14.42 -11.27 -26.50
CA SER A 74 15.07 -10.82 -27.76
C SER A 74 14.27 -9.73 -28.50
N GLN A 75 13.00 -9.54 -28.18
CA GLN A 75 12.19 -8.45 -28.72
C GLN A 75 12.56 -7.07 -28.15
N MET A 76 13.39 -6.98 -27.12
CA MET A 76 13.83 -5.70 -26.52
C MET A 76 15.11 -5.20 -27.19
N VAL A 77 15.26 -3.88 -27.35
CA VAL A 77 16.45 -3.25 -27.94
C VAL A 77 17.72 -3.66 -27.19
N SER A 78 17.66 -3.58 -25.86
CA SER A 78 18.59 -4.23 -24.94
C SER A 78 17.83 -5.31 -24.15
N PRO A 79 18.03 -6.61 -24.44
CA PRO A 79 17.38 -7.70 -23.71
C PRO A 79 17.69 -7.70 -22.22
N LEU A 80 16.69 -8.02 -21.41
CA LEU A 80 16.89 -8.28 -19.98
C LEU A 80 17.68 -9.58 -19.79
N LEU A 81 18.52 -9.61 -18.75
CA LEU A 81 19.26 -10.82 -18.39
C LEU A 81 18.31 -11.92 -17.91
N PRO A 82 18.56 -13.22 -18.20
CA PRO A 82 17.79 -14.32 -17.65
C PRO A 82 17.66 -14.27 -16.11
N LYS A 83 16.44 -14.12 -15.59
CA LYS A 83 16.11 -14.14 -14.16
C LYS A 83 14.63 -14.51 -13.98
N LYS A 84 14.26 -14.96 -12.78
CA LYS A 84 12.84 -15.02 -12.37
C LYS A 84 12.29 -13.62 -12.16
N ARG A 85 11.11 -13.34 -12.72
CA ARG A 85 10.48 -12.02 -12.67
C ARG A 85 8.98 -12.10 -12.48
N LEU A 86 8.44 -11.05 -11.87
CA LEU A 86 7.01 -10.76 -11.97
C LEU A 86 6.79 -9.82 -13.17
N LYS A 87 6.08 -10.30 -14.18
CA LYS A 87 5.59 -9.46 -15.27
C LYS A 87 4.20 -8.92 -14.95
N ILE A 88 4.04 -7.62 -15.10
CA ILE A 88 2.73 -6.98 -15.17
C ILE A 88 2.26 -7.11 -16.63
N GLY A 89 1.43 -8.13 -16.90
CA GLY A 89 1.01 -8.47 -18.26
C GLY A 89 -0.06 -7.53 -18.80
N THR A 90 -0.93 -7.02 -17.94
CA THR A 90 -1.86 -5.94 -18.28
C THR A 90 -2.14 -5.15 -17.02
N PHE A 91 -2.09 -3.84 -17.12
CA PHE A 91 -2.47 -2.96 -16.03
C PHE A 91 -3.24 -1.77 -16.59
N LYS A 92 -4.47 -1.59 -16.09
CA LYS A 92 -5.32 -0.47 -16.46
C LYS A 92 -6.15 -0.02 -15.27
N ILE A 93 -6.27 1.29 -15.13
CA ILE A 93 -7.17 1.96 -14.20
C ILE A 93 -7.96 3.03 -14.95
N SER A 94 -9.22 3.24 -14.57
CA SER A 94 -10.01 4.36 -15.07
C SER A 94 -9.50 5.68 -14.48
N GLU A 95 -9.82 6.82 -15.10
CA GLU A 95 -9.42 8.15 -14.60
C GLU A 95 -9.98 8.41 -13.18
N ASN A 96 -11.22 7.98 -12.93
CA ASN A 96 -11.85 8.04 -11.60
C ASN A 96 -11.20 7.07 -10.60
N GLY A 97 -10.54 6.02 -11.09
CA GLY A 97 -9.81 5.00 -10.33
C GLY A 97 -8.37 5.35 -9.97
N TYR A 98 -7.86 6.54 -10.30
CA TYR A 98 -6.47 6.92 -10.00
C TYR A 98 -6.13 6.85 -8.51
N TYR A 99 -7.08 7.19 -7.62
CA TYR A 99 -6.92 7.03 -6.16
C TYR A 99 -6.82 5.55 -5.72
N MET A 100 -7.21 4.61 -6.58
CA MET A 100 -7.16 3.17 -6.34
C MET A 100 -5.87 2.52 -6.83
N GLY A 101 -5.06 3.25 -7.62
CA GLY A 101 -3.81 2.74 -8.17
C GLY A 101 -2.86 2.24 -7.07
N GLU A 102 -2.83 2.90 -5.90
CA GLU A 102 -1.90 2.56 -4.82
C GLU A 102 -2.15 1.13 -4.31
N ARG A 103 -3.41 0.71 -4.29
CA ARG A 103 -3.79 -0.65 -3.88
C ARG A 103 -3.30 -1.70 -4.88
N PHE A 104 -3.35 -1.42 -6.19
CA PHE A 104 -2.79 -2.34 -7.18
C PHE A 104 -1.28 -2.47 -7.04
N PHE A 105 -0.55 -1.38 -6.72
CA PHE A 105 0.89 -1.48 -6.44
C PHE A 105 1.17 -2.31 -5.20
N LYS A 106 0.38 -2.17 -4.12
CA LYS A 106 0.44 -3.09 -2.98
C LYS A 106 0.30 -4.55 -3.44
N VAL A 107 -0.74 -4.85 -4.22
CA VAL A 107 -0.99 -6.20 -4.76
C VAL A 107 0.18 -6.71 -5.61
N ILE A 108 0.77 -5.87 -6.45
CA ILE A 108 1.95 -6.21 -7.27
C ILE A 108 3.12 -6.60 -6.37
N PHE A 109 3.47 -5.75 -5.41
CA PHE A 109 4.63 -5.94 -4.55
C PHE A 109 4.47 -7.14 -3.60
N GLU A 110 3.30 -7.31 -2.98
CA GLU A 110 3.05 -8.45 -2.09
C GLU A 110 3.09 -9.79 -2.84
N ASN A 111 2.54 -9.86 -4.06
CA ASN A 111 2.66 -11.06 -4.87
C ASN A 111 4.11 -11.32 -5.31
N ALA A 112 4.88 -10.27 -5.62
CA ALA A 112 6.29 -10.39 -5.94
C ALA A 112 7.07 -10.99 -4.76
N ILE A 113 6.92 -10.42 -3.57
CA ILE A 113 7.60 -10.84 -2.34
C ILE A 113 7.17 -12.27 -1.94
N LYS A 114 5.86 -12.55 -1.89
CA LYS A 114 5.35 -13.90 -1.53
C LYS A 114 5.93 -15.00 -2.44
N ASN A 115 6.11 -14.71 -3.73
CA ASN A 115 6.61 -15.67 -4.71
C ASN A 115 8.13 -15.58 -4.92
N ASN A 116 8.86 -14.81 -4.11
CA ASN A 116 10.31 -14.60 -4.22
C ASN A 116 10.75 -14.12 -5.62
N LEU A 117 9.99 -13.20 -6.20
CA LEU A 117 10.25 -12.55 -7.49
C LEU A 117 10.79 -11.15 -7.24
N LEU A 118 12.12 -11.03 -7.14
CA LEU A 118 12.79 -9.81 -6.72
C LEU A 118 12.98 -8.77 -7.86
N GLU A 119 12.48 -9.04 -9.06
CA GLU A 119 12.50 -8.07 -10.16
C GLU A 119 11.13 -8.07 -10.86
N ILE A 120 10.54 -6.87 -10.97
CA ILE A 120 9.22 -6.65 -11.57
C ILE A 120 9.40 -5.83 -12.83
N TYR A 121 8.68 -6.16 -13.91
CA TYR A 121 8.69 -5.32 -15.10
C TYR A 121 7.33 -5.19 -15.79
N VAL A 122 7.19 -4.12 -16.56
CA VAL A 122 5.99 -3.78 -17.33
C VAL A 122 6.39 -3.13 -18.67
N THR A 123 5.56 -3.30 -19.69
CA THR A 123 5.69 -2.58 -20.96
C THR A 123 4.54 -1.58 -21.11
N ILE A 124 4.85 -0.36 -21.56
CA ILE A 124 3.88 0.75 -21.62
C ILE A 124 4.15 1.58 -22.88
N PHE A 125 3.10 1.88 -23.66
CA PHE A 125 3.22 2.84 -24.76
C PHE A 125 3.49 4.27 -24.25
N SER A 126 4.33 5.01 -24.97
CA SER A 126 4.77 6.36 -24.58
C SER A 126 3.66 7.41 -24.50
N HIS A 127 2.50 7.19 -25.14
CA HIS A 127 1.35 8.10 -25.03
C HIS A 127 0.64 8.04 -23.67
N HIS A 128 0.84 6.97 -22.88
CA HIS A 128 0.24 6.81 -21.54
C HIS A 128 1.04 7.54 -20.45
N LYS A 129 1.21 8.87 -20.60
CA LYS A 129 2.05 9.70 -19.72
C LYS A 129 1.70 9.57 -18.23
N LEU A 130 0.41 9.65 -17.90
CA LEU A 130 -0.06 9.54 -16.51
C LEU A 130 0.29 8.19 -15.88
N LEU A 131 0.22 7.11 -16.66
CA LEU A 131 0.58 5.78 -16.19
C LEU A 131 2.08 5.66 -15.95
N ILE A 132 2.88 6.16 -16.90
CA ILE A 132 4.34 6.20 -16.79
C ILE A 132 4.77 6.97 -15.54
N ASP A 133 4.22 8.16 -15.31
CA ASP A 133 4.53 8.95 -14.12
C ASP A 133 4.14 8.21 -12.84
N TYR A 134 3.07 7.44 -12.87
CA TYR A 134 2.63 6.66 -11.72
C TYR A 134 3.58 5.51 -11.39
N PHE A 135 4.05 4.75 -12.38
CA PHE A 135 5.09 3.73 -12.19
C PHE A 135 6.39 4.34 -11.64
N LYS A 136 6.83 5.49 -12.16
CA LYS A 136 8.03 6.18 -11.67
C LYS A 136 7.94 6.55 -10.19
N LYS A 137 6.77 6.97 -9.70
CA LYS A 137 6.56 7.27 -8.27
C LYS A 137 6.81 6.06 -7.36
N PHE A 138 6.62 4.85 -7.86
CA PHE A 138 6.89 3.58 -7.16
C PHE A 138 8.31 3.04 -7.43
N GLY A 139 9.21 3.84 -7.98
CA GLY A 139 10.61 3.46 -8.22
C GLY A 139 10.84 2.63 -9.49
N PHE A 140 9.88 2.57 -10.41
CA PHE A 140 10.12 1.90 -11.69
C PHE A 140 10.96 2.80 -12.60
N LYS A 141 12.02 2.23 -13.18
CA LYS A 141 12.94 2.91 -14.10
C LYS A 141 12.81 2.35 -15.51
N GLN A 142 12.83 3.22 -16.52
CA GLN A 142 12.88 2.78 -17.91
C GLN A 142 14.28 2.24 -18.22
N ILE A 143 14.38 0.99 -18.68
CA ILE A 143 15.66 0.33 -18.96
C ILE A 143 15.87 0.11 -20.46
N THR A 144 14.80 -0.16 -21.21
CA THR A 144 14.87 -0.53 -22.64
C THR A 144 13.53 -0.25 -23.32
N THR A 145 13.41 -0.60 -24.61
CA THR A 145 12.17 -0.52 -25.38
C THR A 145 11.94 -1.78 -26.20
N LEU A 146 10.71 -2.05 -26.61
CA LEU A 146 10.39 -3.11 -27.56
C LEU A 146 10.74 -2.68 -28.99
N THR A 147 11.49 -3.51 -29.70
CA THR A 147 11.95 -3.27 -31.09
C THR A 147 10.80 -3.04 -32.09
N LYS A 148 9.70 -3.79 -31.96
CA LYS A 148 8.59 -3.77 -32.92
C LYS A 148 7.55 -2.70 -32.62
N THR A 149 7.17 -2.54 -31.36
CA THR A 149 6.06 -1.66 -30.96
C THR A 149 6.52 -0.31 -30.42
N GLY A 150 7.79 -0.19 -30.03
CA GLY A 150 8.32 1.02 -29.38
C GLY A 150 7.84 1.20 -27.93
N GLU A 151 7.13 0.22 -27.35
CA GLU A 151 6.75 0.26 -25.93
C GLU A 151 7.97 0.41 -25.04
N LEU A 152 7.83 1.24 -24.01
CA LEU A 152 8.85 1.45 -22.99
C LEU A 152 8.83 0.28 -22.02
N VAL A 153 9.99 -0.23 -21.65
CA VAL A 153 10.13 -1.30 -20.66
C VAL A 153 10.61 -0.69 -19.35
N PHE A 154 9.77 -0.76 -18.33
CA PHE A 154 10.04 -0.28 -16.98
C PHE A 154 10.32 -1.45 -16.05
N VAL A 155 11.35 -1.31 -15.21
CA VAL A 155 11.79 -2.33 -14.25
C VAL A 155 11.84 -1.74 -12.84
N ARG A 156 11.43 -2.53 -11.86
CA ARG A 156 11.66 -2.29 -10.43
C ARG A 156 12.42 -3.49 -9.84
N ASP A 157 13.64 -3.22 -9.39
CA ASP A 157 14.49 -4.16 -8.69
C ASP A 157 14.21 -4.07 -7.19
N LEU A 158 13.80 -5.16 -6.56
CA LEU A 158 13.47 -5.22 -5.13
C LEU A 158 14.67 -5.57 -4.25
N GLU A 159 15.84 -5.84 -4.83
CA GLU A 159 17.11 -6.03 -4.10
C GLU A 159 17.78 -4.69 -3.78
N VAL A 160 17.35 -3.61 -4.45
CA VAL A 160 17.95 -2.28 -4.31
C VAL A 160 16.93 -1.29 -3.74
N TYR A 161 17.29 -0.70 -2.59
CA TYR A 161 16.53 0.41 -2.03
C TYR A 161 16.55 1.61 -2.97
N GLU A 162 15.36 2.19 -3.16
CA GLU A 162 15.18 3.36 -4.00
C GLU A 162 14.31 4.35 -3.26
N ASP A 163 14.90 5.48 -2.85
CA ASP A 163 14.12 6.59 -2.33
C ASP A 163 13.18 7.08 -3.44
N ASN A 164 11.89 7.11 -3.11
CA ASN A 164 10.82 7.39 -4.06
C ASN A 164 9.65 8.06 -3.32
N ASP A 165 8.62 8.44 -4.07
CA ASP A 165 7.47 9.13 -3.49
C ASP A 165 6.83 8.33 -2.34
N TYR A 166 6.93 7.00 -2.34
CA TYR A 166 6.40 6.08 -1.33
C TYR A 166 7.49 5.53 -0.38
N GLN A 167 8.55 6.30 -0.13
CA GLN A 167 9.54 6.06 0.94
C GLN A 167 10.22 4.68 0.82
N GLY A 168 10.49 4.23 -0.40
CA GLY A 168 11.17 2.96 -0.66
C GLY A 168 10.27 1.73 -0.67
N TYR A 169 8.97 1.86 -0.43
CA TYR A 169 8.03 0.73 -0.43
C TYR A 169 8.22 -0.18 -1.67
N PRO A 170 8.30 -1.51 -1.51
CA PRO A 170 8.08 -2.29 -0.27
C PRO A 170 9.36 -2.56 0.55
N ILE A 171 10.48 -1.88 0.28
CA ILE A 171 11.75 -2.07 0.99
C ILE A 171 11.79 -1.12 2.20
N LEU A 172 11.82 -1.69 3.40
CA LEU A 172 11.93 -0.99 4.67
C LEU A 172 13.41 -0.78 5.00
N ASP A 173 13.88 0.46 4.84
CA ASP A 173 15.21 0.89 5.23
C ASP A 173 15.24 1.29 6.71
N LYS A 174 16.00 0.53 7.52
CA LYS A 174 16.19 0.79 8.95
C LYS A 174 17.45 1.63 9.24
N SER A 175 18.29 1.89 8.25
CA SER A 175 19.58 2.56 8.45
C SER A 175 19.39 3.99 8.99
N GLU A 176 19.99 4.27 10.15
CA GLU A 176 19.96 5.59 10.81
C GLU A 176 18.56 6.20 11.02
N LYS A 177 17.52 5.35 11.13
CA LYS A 177 16.12 5.78 11.35
C LYS A 177 15.75 5.80 12.82
N ASN A 178 14.89 6.74 13.19
CA ASN A 178 14.20 6.69 14.48
C ASN A 178 12.98 5.76 14.37
N ASN A 179 12.66 5.13 15.49
CA ASN A 179 11.50 4.26 15.62
C ASN A 179 10.49 4.89 16.56
N TYR A 180 9.23 4.95 16.15
CA TYR A 180 8.14 5.53 16.91
C TYR A 180 7.01 4.53 17.13
N ILE A 181 6.28 4.70 18.22
CA ILE A 181 5.02 4.04 18.46
C ILE A 181 3.90 5.09 18.51
N LEU A 182 2.79 4.81 17.82
CA LEU A 182 1.67 5.74 17.68
C LEU A 182 0.35 5.08 18.11
N PRO A 183 -0.33 5.57 19.17
CA PRO A 183 -1.61 5.04 19.59
C PRO A 183 -2.72 5.43 18.62
N ILE A 184 -3.56 4.45 18.29
CA ILE A 184 -4.77 4.64 17.50
C ILE A 184 -5.93 3.95 18.18
N ARG A 185 -7.05 4.66 18.28
CA ARG A 185 -8.25 4.10 18.91
C ARG A 185 -8.95 3.12 17.98
N PRO A 186 -9.58 2.06 18.52
CA PRO A 186 -10.34 1.07 17.76
C PRO A 186 -11.27 1.64 16.69
N GLU A 187 -12.03 2.69 17.01
CA GLU A 187 -13.00 3.31 16.08
C GLU A 187 -12.37 3.91 14.81
N TYR A 188 -11.06 4.20 14.84
CA TYR A 188 -10.32 4.71 13.68
C TYR A 188 -9.35 3.69 13.10
N HIS A 189 -8.90 2.72 13.89
CA HIS A 189 -7.84 1.78 13.51
C HIS A 189 -8.16 1.01 12.23
N THR A 190 -9.21 0.20 12.24
CA THR A 190 -9.59 -0.63 11.10
C THR A 190 -10.05 0.20 9.89
N ARG A 191 -10.58 1.42 10.11
CA ARG A 191 -10.87 2.35 9.01
C ARG A 191 -9.59 2.82 8.33
N LEU A 192 -8.57 3.22 9.11
CA LEU A 192 -7.33 3.75 8.54
C LEU A 192 -6.45 2.62 7.99
N LEU A 193 -6.39 1.50 8.70
CA LEU A 193 -5.50 0.36 8.54
C LEU A 193 -6.31 -0.94 8.36
N PRO A 194 -7.16 -1.03 7.32
CA PRO A 194 -8.10 -2.14 7.14
C PRO A 194 -7.44 -3.50 6.96
N ASP A 195 -6.22 -3.54 6.40
CA ASP A 195 -5.48 -4.80 6.29
C ASP A 195 -5.16 -5.36 7.69
N ALA A 196 -4.96 -4.49 8.68
CA ALA A 196 -4.56 -4.84 10.05
C ALA A 196 -5.73 -5.21 10.98
N ILE A 197 -6.91 -5.51 10.44
CA ILE A 197 -8.10 -5.85 11.22
C ILE A 197 -7.85 -7.07 12.13
N LEU A 198 -8.31 -6.98 13.38
CA LEU A 198 -8.22 -8.06 14.35
C LEU A 198 -9.41 -9.02 14.20
N LYS A 199 -9.20 -10.31 14.48
CA LYS A 199 -10.26 -11.35 14.46
C LYS A 199 -11.45 -11.06 15.37
N THR A 200 -11.27 -10.18 16.36
CA THR A 200 -12.28 -9.78 17.33
C THR A 200 -13.14 -8.61 16.85
N GLU A 201 -12.91 -8.08 15.66
CA GLU A 201 -13.62 -6.93 15.12
C GLU A 201 -14.75 -7.36 14.17
N ASP A 202 -15.85 -6.59 14.17
CA ASP A 202 -16.97 -6.82 13.26
C ASP A 202 -16.68 -6.21 11.88
N ASN A 203 -16.70 -7.07 10.85
CA ASN A 203 -16.46 -6.72 9.46
C ASN A 203 -17.70 -6.12 8.78
N SER A 204 -18.90 -6.26 9.36
CA SER A 204 -20.18 -5.99 8.68
C SER A 204 -20.37 -4.53 8.28
N ALA A 205 -19.75 -3.59 9.00
CA ALA A 205 -19.86 -2.16 8.74
C ALA A 205 -18.83 -1.61 7.73
N TYR A 206 -17.86 -2.42 7.29
CA TYR A 206 -16.79 -1.97 6.40
C TYR A 206 -17.20 -2.10 4.95
N THR A 207 -17.84 -1.05 4.44
CA THR A 207 -18.19 -0.93 3.03
C THR A 207 -16.95 -0.72 2.16
N SER A 208 -17.00 -1.29 0.96
CA SER A 208 -15.95 -1.35 -0.07
C SER A 208 -15.41 0.00 -0.59
N ASN A 209 -15.84 1.14 -0.02
CA ASN A 209 -15.60 2.48 -0.57
C ASN A 209 -14.82 3.44 0.35
N ASN A 210 -14.10 2.91 1.35
CA ASN A 210 -13.19 3.71 2.18
C ASN A 210 -11.90 4.08 1.41
N LYS A 211 -11.89 5.26 0.79
CA LYS A 211 -10.74 5.80 0.04
C LYS A 211 -9.43 5.81 0.85
N ALA A 212 -9.48 6.24 2.10
CA ALA A 212 -8.29 6.29 2.96
C ALA A 212 -7.78 4.88 3.31
N GLY A 213 -8.68 3.91 3.43
CA GLY A 213 -8.34 2.49 3.61
C GLY A 213 -7.56 1.91 2.43
N ASN A 214 -7.97 2.25 1.20
CA ASN A 214 -7.33 1.76 -0.04
C ASN A 214 -6.00 2.43 -0.40
N ALA A 215 -5.72 3.62 0.15
CA ALA A 215 -4.46 4.32 -0.09
C ALA A 215 -3.30 3.69 0.69
N LEU A 216 -2.12 3.59 0.06
CA LEU A 216 -0.86 3.28 0.75
C LEU A 216 -0.41 4.49 1.57
N LYS A 217 -0.56 5.71 1.03
CA LYS A 217 -0.30 6.94 1.78
C LYS A 217 -1.51 7.35 2.59
N LYS A 218 -1.33 7.38 3.91
CA LYS A 218 -2.38 7.63 4.90
C LYS A 218 -2.00 8.79 5.78
N VAL A 219 -3.00 9.43 6.39
CA VAL A 219 -2.78 10.58 7.27
C VAL A 219 -3.44 10.37 8.61
N TYR A 220 -2.63 10.49 9.66
CA TYR A 220 -3.07 10.55 11.05
C TYR A 220 -3.07 12.00 11.51
N PHE A 221 -4.14 12.44 12.19
CA PHE A 221 -4.20 13.75 12.84
C PHE A 221 -4.35 13.58 14.35
N GLY A 222 -3.68 14.41 15.12
CA GLY A 222 -3.80 14.40 16.57
C GLY A 222 -3.51 15.76 17.19
N LYS A 223 -4.30 16.12 18.22
CA LYS A 223 -4.01 17.29 19.05
C LYS A 223 -2.79 17.08 19.93
N ASN A 224 -2.50 15.84 20.36
CA ASN A 224 -1.49 15.51 21.38
C ASN A 224 -0.21 14.82 20.86
N LEU A 225 0.19 15.06 19.60
CA LEU A 225 1.43 14.49 19.02
C LEU A 225 2.71 15.26 19.44
N TRP A 226 2.78 15.79 20.67
CA TRP A 226 3.77 16.81 21.06
C TRP A 226 5.16 16.28 21.43
N SER A 227 5.27 15.03 21.89
CA SER A 227 6.50 14.55 22.53
C SER A 227 7.70 14.50 21.57
N HIS A 228 7.45 14.21 20.29
CA HIS A 228 8.51 14.00 19.30
C HIS A 228 8.11 14.51 17.91
N HIS A 229 9.13 14.85 17.12
CA HIS A 229 9.02 15.38 15.76
C HIS A 229 9.69 14.42 14.77
N PRO A 230 8.94 13.48 14.17
CA PRO A 230 9.50 12.50 13.26
C PRO A 230 9.96 13.16 11.95
N ARG A 231 10.98 12.59 11.33
CA ARG A 231 11.52 12.99 10.02
C ARG A 231 11.02 12.05 8.94
N CYS A 232 11.08 12.49 7.69
CA CYS A 232 10.83 11.61 6.54
C CYS A 232 11.77 10.38 6.61
N GLY A 233 11.22 9.19 6.38
CA GLY A 233 11.94 7.92 6.47
C GLY A 233 11.97 7.28 7.86
N ASP A 234 11.59 7.98 8.93
CA ASP A 234 11.48 7.36 10.26
C ASP A 234 10.32 6.33 10.30
N ILE A 235 10.44 5.32 11.16
CA ILE A 235 9.52 4.17 11.22
C ILE A 235 8.46 4.38 12.30
N ILE A 236 7.22 3.98 12.02
CA ILE A 236 6.09 4.05 12.95
C ILE A 236 5.46 2.67 13.12
N PHE A 237 5.30 2.25 14.37
CA PHE A 237 4.50 1.12 14.79
C PHE A 237 3.12 1.59 15.30
N PHE A 238 2.04 1.07 14.73
CA PHE A 238 0.69 1.46 15.14
C PHE A 238 0.18 0.58 16.28
N TYR A 239 0.00 1.21 17.44
CA TYR A 239 -0.50 0.59 18.66
C TYR A 239 -2.01 0.82 18.80
N ARG A 240 -2.81 -0.22 18.59
CA ARG A 240 -4.26 -0.17 18.80
C ARG A 240 -4.56 -0.19 20.29
N THR A 241 -5.28 0.82 20.77
CA THR A 241 -5.66 0.92 22.19
C THR A 241 -6.81 -0.03 22.56
N LYS A 242 -7.08 -0.15 23.87
CA LYS A 242 -8.24 -0.89 24.40
C LYS A 242 -9.54 -0.40 23.75
N ASP A 243 -10.42 -1.34 23.43
CA ASP A 243 -11.81 -1.04 23.09
C ASP A 243 -12.58 -0.68 24.38
N PRO A 244 -13.16 0.53 24.47
CA PRO A 244 -13.94 0.91 25.65
C PRO A 244 -15.15 0.01 25.89
N ASN A 245 -15.69 -0.63 24.85
CA ASN A 245 -16.84 -1.54 24.94
C ASN A 245 -16.45 -2.96 25.38
N ASN A 246 -15.15 -3.27 25.43
CA ASN A 246 -14.66 -4.57 25.88
C ASN A 246 -14.28 -4.51 27.38
N THR A 247 -14.76 -5.49 28.14
CA THR A 247 -14.49 -5.58 29.59
C THR A 247 -13.05 -5.96 29.89
N SER A 248 -12.35 -6.62 28.97
CA SER A 248 -10.96 -7.07 29.15
C SER A 248 -9.99 -5.92 29.44
N PRO A 249 -8.97 -6.11 30.30
CA PRO A 249 -7.98 -5.08 30.57
C PRO A 249 -7.16 -4.69 29.33
N ALA A 250 -6.77 -3.42 29.24
CA ALA A 250 -5.89 -2.92 28.18
C ALA A 250 -4.57 -3.71 28.09
N HIS A 251 -4.12 -4.25 29.22
CA HIS A 251 -2.93 -5.10 29.34
C HIS A 251 -2.92 -6.28 28.35
N TYR A 252 -4.08 -6.86 28.05
CA TYR A 252 -4.18 -8.02 27.16
C TYR A 252 -4.74 -7.68 25.78
N GLN A 253 -5.51 -6.59 25.66
CA GLN A 253 -6.22 -6.25 24.43
C GLN A 253 -5.48 -5.24 23.55
N SER A 254 -4.72 -4.32 24.14
CA SER A 254 -4.00 -3.31 23.36
C SER A 254 -2.76 -3.93 22.73
N VAL A 255 -2.51 -3.65 21.45
CA VAL A 255 -1.58 -4.43 20.63
C VAL A 255 -0.98 -3.60 19.51
N ILE A 256 0.29 -3.87 19.18
CA ILE A 256 0.92 -3.34 17.96
C ILE A 256 0.44 -4.15 16.76
N THR A 257 -0.06 -3.46 15.74
CA THR A 257 -0.84 -4.09 14.64
C THR A 257 -0.18 -3.98 13.28
N SER A 258 0.62 -2.93 13.06
CA SER A 258 1.14 -2.61 11.73
C SER A 258 2.32 -1.68 11.80
N ILE A 259 3.03 -1.59 10.68
CA ILE A 259 4.19 -0.75 10.45
C ILE A 259 3.93 0.24 9.30
N GLY A 260 4.50 1.43 9.42
CA GLY A 260 4.53 2.42 8.36
C GLY A 260 5.79 3.29 8.43
N VAL A 261 6.02 4.06 7.36
CA VAL A 261 7.18 4.96 7.25
C VAL A 261 6.70 6.38 7.07
N VAL A 262 7.28 7.32 7.82
CA VAL A 262 6.92 8.73 7.81
C VAL A 262 7.23 9.32 6.43
N SER A 263 6.23 9.95 5.83
CA SER A 263 6.35 10.72 4.59
C SER A 263 6.43 12.22 4.85
N ARG A 264 5.58 12.72 5.76
CA ARG A 264 5.54 14.15 6.15
C ARG A 264 4.99 14.31 7.57
N TYR A 265 5.50 15.26 8.32
CA TYR A 265 4.97 15.69 9.61
C TYR A 265 4.85 17.20 9.66
N GLY A 266 3.83 17.72 10.33
CA GLY A 266 3.66 19.16 10.49
C GLY A 266 2.42 19.56 11.25
N MET A 267 2.14 20.86 11.26
CA MET A 267 0.97 21.45 11.92
C MET A 267 -0.03 21.96 10.87
N THR A 268 -1.33 21.82 11.16
CA THR A 268 -2.39 22.19 10.21
C THR A 268 -2.45 23.68 9.93
N ASN A 269 -2.02 24.52 10.87
CA ASN A 269 -1.93 25.97 10.71
C ASN A 269 -0.79 26.43 9.77
N GLN A 270 0.09 25.51 9.35
CA GLN A 270 1.16 25.78 8.39
C GLN A 270 0.76 25.40 6.95
N LEU A 271 -0.44 24.85 6.76
CA LEU A 271 -0.93 24.37 5.47
C LEU A 271 -1.86 25.39 4.82
N ASN A 272 -1.77 25.53 3.51
CA ASN A 272 -2.84 26.19 2.78
C ASN A 272 -4.06 25.27 2.62
N ASN A 273 -5.20 25.83 2.20
CA ASN A 273 -6.45 25.09 2.05
C ASN A 273 -6.35 23.89 1.09
N THR A 274 -5.57 24.02 0.01
CA THR A 274 -5.38 22.95 -0.97
C THR A 274 -4.62 21.78 -0.37
N GLU A 275 -3.52 22.06 0.33
CA GLU A 275 -2.73 21.04 1.03
C GLU A 275 -3.54 20.35 2.12
N LEU A 276 -4.27 21.13 2.93
CA LEU A 276 -5.09 20.59 4.00
C LEU A 276 -6.19 19.65 3.46
N ASN A 277 -6.90 20.06 2.40
CA ASN A 277 -7.90 19.21 1.77
C ASN A 277 -7.29 17.93 1.16
N ARG A 278 -6.07 18.00 0.60
CA ARG A 278 -5.35 16.81 0.12
C ARG A 278 -5.10 15.80 1.24
N LEU A 279 -4.66 16.27 2.41
CA LEU A 279 -4.40 15.41 3.57
C LEU A 279 -5.69 14.84 4.18
N LEU A 280 -6.75 15.65 4.28
CA LEU A 280 -8.03 15.23 4.82
C LEU A 280 -8.70 14.12 3.98
N ASN A 281 -8.47 14.10 2.67
CA ASN A 281 -8.94 13.02 1.79
C ASN A 281 -8.28 11.65 2.06
N LYS A 282 -7.22 11.61 2.87
CA LYS A 282 -6.43 10.41 3.23
C LYS A 282 -6.53 10.04 4.70
N CYS A 283 -7.51 10.59 5.43
CA CYS A 283 -7.77 10.27 6.82
C CYS A 283 -9.16 9.66 7.00
N VAL A 284 -9.45 9.15 8.21
CA VAL A 284 -10.73 8.48 8.54
C VAL A 284 -11.52 9.20 9.62
N LEU A 285 -11.27 10.50 9.77
CA LEU A 285 -11.94 11.32 10.77
C LEU A 285 -13.42 11.56 10.46
N GLU A 286 -14.19 11.84 11.49
CA GLU A 286 -15.58 12.24 11.35
C GLU A 286 -15.73 13.67 10.85
N LYS A 287 -16.88 13.98 10.24
CA LYS A 287 -17.17 15.31 9.66
C LYS A 287 -16.96 16.45 10.65
N GLN A 288 -17.37 16.26 11.91
CA GLN A 288 -17.21 17.27 12.95
C GLN A 288 -15.73 17.57 13.21
N VAL A 289 -14.90 16.53 13.37
CA VAL A 289 -13.46 16.70 13.61
C VAL A 289 -12.78 17.35 12.39
N ILE A 290 -13.22 17.01 11.17
CA ILE A 290 -12.73 17.66 9.95
C ILE A 290 -13.08 19.15 9.92
N GLN A 291 -14.30 19.52 10.32
CA GLN A 291 -14.71 20.92 10.44
C GLN A 291 -13.87 21.65 11.50
N ASP A 292 -13.59 21.01 12.64
CA ASP A 292 -12.75 21.57 13.69
C ASP A 292 -11.30 21.79 13.23
N ILE A 293 -10.75 20.88 12.43
CA ILE A 293 -9.43 21.05 11.81
C ILE A 293 -9.42 22.25 10.85
N LYS A 294 -10.50 22.43 10.08
CA LYS A 294 -10.63 23.53 9.10
C LYS A 294 -10.88 24.88 9.77
N SER A 295 -11.51 24.92 10.93
CA SER A 295 -11.92 26.16 11.60
C SER A 295 -10.77 26.96 12.22
N SER A 296 -9.54 26.44 12.19
CA SER A 296 -8.30 27.09 12.69
C SER A 296 -8.26 27.45 14.19
N TYR A 297 -9.36 27.27 14.94
CA TYR A 297 -9.43 27.55 16.38
C TYR A 297 -8.61 26.59 17.24
N SER A 298 -8.28 25.41 16.72
CA SER A 298 -7.37 24.47 17.39
C SER A 298 -6.32 23.97 16.41
N THR A 299 -5.05 24.02 16.82
CA THR A 299 -3.96 23.55 15.98
C THR A 299 -3.82 22.05 16.14
N TYR A 300 -3.96 21.33 15.03
CA TYR A 300 -3.70 19.89 14.96
C TYR A 300 -2.31 19.66 14.39
N ARG A 301 -1.71 18.54 14.79
CA ARG A 301 -0.58 17.97 14.06
C ARG A 301 -1.03 16.85 13.15
N PHE A 302 -0.28 16.62 12.10
CA PHE A 302 -0.47 15.49 11.20
C PHE A 302 0.81 14.70 11.01
N VAL A 303 0.64 13.41 10.74
CA VAL A 303 1.66 12.50 10.24
C VAL A 303 1.09 11.88 8.96
N GLU A 304 1.65 12.23 7.80
CA GLU A 304 1.45 11.48 6.54
C GLU A 304 2.49 10.36 6.53
N PHE A 305 2.05 9.13 6.28
CA PHE A 305 2.90 7.94 6.29
C PHE A 305 2.53 6.99 5.14
N VAL A 306 3.48 6.18 4.72
CA VAL A 306 3.25 5.04 3.83
C VAL A 306 3.02 3.81 4.69
N TYR A 307 1.91 3.12 4.47
CA TYR A 307 1.60 1.86 5.13
C TYR A 307 2.46 0.74 4.54
N PHE A 308 3.27 0.09 5.37
CA PHE A 308 4.19 -0.97 4.92
C PHE A 308 3.61 -2.37 5.09
N GLY A 309 2.74 -2.56 6.07
CA GLY A 309 2.02 -3.82 6.21
C GLY A 309 1.60 -4.13 7.63
N LYS A 310 0.94 -5.26 7.78
CA LYS A 310 0.46 -5.79 9.05
C LYS A 310 1.56 -6.58 9.76
N LEU A 311 1.41 -6.67 11.08
CA LEU A 311 2.28 -7.42 11.97
C LEU A 311 1.45 -8.56 12.57
N ASP A 312 1.66 -9.80 12.08
CA ASP A 312 0.60 -10.82 12.07
C ASP A 312 0.89 -12.15 12.77
N SER A 313 2.16 -12.47 13.00
CA SER A 313 2.57 -13.75 13.58
C SER A 313 2.33 -13.77 15.09
N ARG A 314 3.11 -12.99 15.86
CA ARG A 314 2.95 -12.84 17.31
C ARG A 314 2.37 -11.49 17.65
N ALA A 315 1.25 -11.50 18.38
CA ALA A 315 0.66 -10.29 18.92
C ALA A 315 1.57 -9.66 19.99
N ILE A 316 2.13 -8.49 19.69
CA ILE A 316 2.90 -7.69 20.65
C ILE A 316 1.91 -6.83 21.45
N ASN A 317 1.29 -7.43 22.46
CA ASN A 317 0.32 -6.75 23.32
C ASN A 317 1.00 -5.92 24.43
N LEU A 318 0.21 -5.10 25.13
CA LEU A 318 0.73 -4.24 26.21
C LEU A 318 1.41 -5.02 27.34
N ALA A 319 0.97 -6.25 27.63
CA ALA A 319 1.64 -7.10 28.60
C ALA A 319 3.05 -7.44 28.16
N TYR A 320 3.21 -7.80 26.89
CA TYR A 320 4.51 -8.12 26.33
C TYR A 320 5.41 -6.88 26.24
N MET A 321 4.88 -5.74 25.78
CA MET A 321 5.60 -4.46 25.81
C MET A 321 6.14 -4.12 27.20
N ARG A 322 5.32 -4.30 28.24
CA ARG A 322 5.74 -4.05 29.64
C ARG A 322 6.84 -4.99 30.11
N SER A 323 6.83 -6.25 29.67
CA SER A 323 7.91 -7.19 29.97
C SER A 323 9.25 -6.77 29.34
N LEU A 324 9.21 -5.98 28.26
CA LEU A 324 10.34 -5.35 27.60
C LEU A 324 10.64 -3.92 28.13
N GLY A 325 9.96 -3.49 29.20
CA GLY A 325 10.15 -2.15 29.78
C GLY A 325 9.43 -1.01 29.04
N VAL A 326 8.63 -1.29 28.02
CA VAL A 326 7.92 -0.29 27.22
C VAL A 326 6.48 -0.11 27.73
N GLN A 327 6.06 1.14 27.94
CA GLN A 327 4.70 1.48 28.39
C GLN A 327 3.79 1.83 27.21
N ALA A 328 2.48 1.89 27.49
CA ALA A 328 1.51 2.36 26.50
C ALA A 328 1.79 3.82 26.12
N PRO A 329 1.86 4.15 24.83
CA PRO A 329 2.15 5.50 24.39
C PRO A 329 0.96 6.44 24.61
N ARG A 330 1.26 7.70 24.90
CA ARG A 330 0.23 8.76 25.08
C ARG A 330 0.04 9.60 23.81
N GLY A 331 1.04 9.61 22.95
CA GLY A 331 1.07 10.27 21.66
C GLY A 331 2.09 9.57 20.77
N LEU A 332 2.75 10.31 19.88
CA LEU A 332 3.87 9.75 19.13
C LEU A 332 5.11 9.68 20.03
N ASP A 333 5.47 8.49 20.47
CA ASP A 333 6.55 8.25 21.43
C ASP A 333 7.71 7.51 20.76
N LEU A 334 8.95 7.93 21.05
CA LEU A 334 10.17 7.30 20.55
C LEU A 334 10.40 5.96 21.26
N VAL A 335 10.82 4.94 20.50
CA VAL A 335 11.22 3.63 21.03
C VAL A 335 12.64 3.29 20.59
N SER A 336 13.32 2.42 21.34
CA SER A 336 14.68 2.00 20.98
C SER A 336 14.70 1.12 19.73
N ASN A 337 15.82 1.13 19.01
CA ASN A 337 16.04 0.23 17.88
C ASN A 337 15.89 -1.24 18.30
N SER A 338 16.43 -1.61 19.46
CA SER A 338 16.28 -2.96 20.01
C SER A 338 14.82 -3.39 20.19
N PHE A 339 13.93 -2.47 20.58
CA PHE A 339 12.50 -2.79 20.70
C PHE A 339 11.84 -2.92 19.33
N ALA A 340 12.19 -2.03 18.38
CA ALA A 340 11.70 -2.11 17.01
C ALA A 340 12.10 -3.43 16.33
N ASP A 341 13.33 -3.88 16.51
CA ASP A 341 13.85 -5.15 15.98
C ASP A 341 13.03 -6.33 16.53
N ILE A 342 12.81 -6.37 17.85
CA ILE A 342 11.96 -7.40 18.49
C ILE A 342 10.54 -7.40 17.89
N VAL A 343 9.93 -6.22 17.70
CA VAL A 343 8.59 -6.11 17.11
C VAL A 343 8.57 -6.70 15.71
N ILE A 344 9.53 -6.33 14.86
CA ILE A 344 9.59 -6.79 13.46
C ILE A 344 9.84 -8.30 13.38
N GLU A 345 10.82 -8.80 14.13
CA GLU A 345 11.20 -10.22 14.14
C GLU A 345 10.08 -11.11 14.67
N GLU A 346 9.52 -10.78 15.83
CA GLU A 346 8.53 -11.64 16.47
C GLU A 346 7.16 -11.59 15.81
N SER A 347 6.78 -10.43 15.26
CA SER A 347 5.53 -10.32 14.51
C SER A 347 5.60 -10.93 13.11
N GLY A 348 6.79 -11.34 12.64
CA GLY A 348 6.98 -12.00 11.35
C GLY A 348 6.57 -11.11 10.18
N PHE A 349 7.02 -9.85 10.15
CA PHE A 349 6.72 -8.93 9.05
C PHE A 349 7.15 -9.54 7.69
N SER A 350 6.16 -9.87 6.85
CA SER A 350 6.38 -10.56 5.58
C SER A 350 5.86 -9.82 4.35
N GLU A 351 5.21 -8.66 4.54
CA GLU A 351 4.66 -7.84 3.45
C GLU A 351 5.71 -6.93 2.78
N GLY A 352 6.95 -6.92 3.28
CA GLY A 352 8.05 -6.09 2.79
C GLY A 352 9.41 -6.77 2.88
N ILE A 353 10.43 -6.11 2.34
CA ILE A 353 11.85 -6.51 2.45
C ILE A 353 12.52 -5.58 3.44
N ILE A 354 13.34 -6.10 4.36
CA ILE A 354 14.03 -5.30 5.36
C ILE A 354 15.50 -5.17 4.96
N ILE A 355 16.04 -3.96 5.03
CA ILE A 355 17.48 -3.68 4.92
C ILE A 355 17.97 -2.88 6.12
N GLU A 356 19.27 -2.97 6.41
CA GLU A 356 19.93 -2.38 7.58
C GLU A 356 21.05 -1.41 7.24
#